data_AF-A0A7Y5JH94-F1
#
_entry.id   AF-A0A7Y5JH94-F1
#
_cell.length_a   1.000
_cell.length_b   1.000
_cell.length_c   1.000
_cell.angle_alpha   90.00
_cell.angle_beta   90.00
_cell.angle_gamma   90.00
#
_symmetry.space_group_name_H-M   'P 1'
#
loop_
_entity.id
_entity.type
_entity.pdbx_description
1 polymer ?
#
loop_
_entity_poly.entity_id
_entity_poly.type
_entity_poly.pdbx_seq_one_letter_code
_entity_poly.pdbx_strand_id
1 'polypeptide(L)'
;MTRQRDFKKLVRERMRRTGESYTTARSHLLIEEPSHASTLPGLIAGYACFGGLQGDTSVLTNVLRFAGLRKPDGRECSEALVAGLCGGIGFLYAVFEYRGMPPMLTIIARSNSMADAFIAEGLGRCGAQLDTREASTEGAAMKHLLSALDAGKPALCTVDMVSLPYSGMPAQWAGMSPHVVAAVGRHGDSIWLDDRAVEPIAISMAEFAHARSRYRKGKNRLVTLRGRTQGFDLAQAVREAVALTVKSFHQSPVKSFASNFGFAGLEKWQRLLTDKRDPKGWPKVFASGREALAGLGRAYECLQHEYTGPAAGRPLYAEFLAEAAWITGDNRFAEVAQKFRASGVLWDGLTERIRHCPDAAVKRRCEITDIRAELLDAQRSKATPHLKALFDERMELGNECKLDAAGAGELYAAIAGDLGRIIGLEREAVEQLRTLSSN
;
A
#
# COMPACT_ATOMS: atom_id res chain seq x y z
N MET A 1 -23.40 -9.41 -16.81
CA MET A 1 -23.12 -8.78 -15.50
C MET A 1 -21.63 -8.97 -15.31
N THR A 2 -20.82 -7.90 -15.24
CA THR A 2 -19.35 -8.04 -15.17
C THR A 2 -18.92 -8.44 -13.76
N ARG A 3 -17.82 -9.17 -13.60
CA ARG A 3 -17.34 -9.62 -12.27
C ARG A 3 -17.07 -8.45 -11.34
N GLN A 4 -16.52 -7.38 -11.89
CA GLN A 4 -16.33 -6.11 -11.18
C GLN A 4 -17.64 -5.54 -10.61
N ARG A 5 -18.78 -5.71 -11.31
CA ARG A 5 -20.09 -5.26 -10.83
C ARG A 5 -20.60 -6.13 -9.69
N ASP A 6 -20.31 -7.42 -9.71
CA ASP A 6 -20.73 -8.35 -8.66
C ASP A 6 -19.88 -8.19 -7.39
N PHE A 7 -18.55 -8.06 -7.54
CA PHE A 7 -17.65 -7.76 -6.42
C PHE A 7 -18.01 -6.44 -5.73
N LYS A 8 -18.31 -5.39 -6.51
CA LYS A 8 -18.76 -4.10 -5.95
C LYS A 8 -20.03 -4.24 -5.10
N LYS A 9 -20.99 -5.06 -5.51
CA LYS A 9 -22.21 -5.31 -4.74
C LYS A 9 -21.91 -6.01 -3.41
N LEU A 10 -21.03 -7.01 -3.41
CA LEU A 10 -20.61 -7.72 -2.19
C LEU A 10 -19.97 -6.76 -1.19
N VAL A 11 -19.08 -5.88 -1.66
CA VAL A 11 -18.44 -4.86 -0.79
C VAL A 11 -19.50 -3.96 -0.15
N ARG A 12 -20.44 -3.44 -0.95
CA ARG A 12 -21.52 -2.56 -0.44
C ARG A 12 -22.46 -3.25 0.53
N GLU A 13 -22.80 -4.51 0.28
CA GLU A 13 -23.64 -5.30 1.18
C GLU A 13 -22.93 -5.55 2.52
N ARG A 14 -21.63 -5.84 2.49
CA ARG A 14 -20.83 -5.96 3.71
C ARG A 14 -20.79 -4.65 4.48
N MET A 15 -20.44 -3.53 3.84
CA MET A 15 -20.44 -2.20 4.47
C MET A 15 -21.77 -1.90 5.16
N ARG A 16 -22.91 -2.19 4.49
CA ARG A 16 -24.26 -1.97 5.05
C ARG A 16 -24.52 -2.85 6.27
N ARG A 17 -24.03 -4.09 6.27
CA ARG A 17 -24.20 -5.07 7.34
C ARG A 17 -23.31 -4.78 8.56
N THR A 18 -22.08 -4.31 8.35
CA THR A 18 -21.04 -4.22 9.38
C THR A 18 -20.74 -2.78 9.83
N GLY A 19 -21.11 -1.77 9.03
CA GLY A 19 -20.70 -0.38 9.25
C GLY A 19 -19.25 -0.10 8.89
N GLU A 20 -18.51 -1.08 8.35
CA GLU A 20 -17.10 -0.95 7.99
C GLU A 20 -16.85 0.08 6.89
N SER A 21 -15.62 0.59 6.82
CA SER A 21 -15.13 1.35 5.68
C SER A 21 -15.08 0.53 4.39
N TYR A 22 -15.01 1.21 3.24
CA TYR A 22 -14.88 0.52 1.96
C TYR A 22 -13.65 -0.38 1.94
N THR A 23 -12.52 0.10 2.44
CA THR A 23 -11.25 -0.63 2.49
C THR A 23 -11.32 -1.85 3.38
N THR A 24 -11.91 -1.73 4.57
CA THR A 24 -12.08 -2.85 5.51
C THR A 24 -13.08 -3.88 4.97
N ALA A 25 -14.18 -3.45 4.35
CA ALA A 25 -15.13 -4.38 3.74
C ALA A 25 -14.52 -5.11 2.52
N ARG A 26 -13.81 -4.38 1.66
CA ARG A 26 -13.12 -4.93 0.49
C ARG A 26 -12.02 -5.90 0.90
N SER A 27 -11.27 -5.59 1.96
CA SER A 27 -10.14 -6.43 2.36
C SER A 27 -10.57 -7.84 2.76
N HIS A 28 -11.64 -7.93 3.54
CA HIS A 28 -12.23 -9.22 3.92
C HIS A 28 -12.67 -10.03 2.69
N LEU A 29 -13.32 -9.40 1.72
CA LEU A 29 -13.80 -10.09 0.51
C LEU A 29 -12.67 -10.56 -0.41
N LEU A 30 -11.58 -9.79 -0.53
CA LEU A 30 -10.41 -10.23 -1.32
C LEU A 30 -9.65 -11.39 -0.69
N ILE A 31 -9.67 -11.51 0.64
CA ILE A 31 -9.10 -12.66 1.35
C ILE A 31 -9.95 -13.91 1.10
N GLU A 32 -11.28 -13.75 1.07
CA GLU A 32 -12.24 -14.85 0.87
C GLU A 32 -12.34 -15.32 -0.59
N GLU A 33 -12.26 -14.41 -1.57
CA GLU A 33 -12.44 -14.72 -3.01
C GLU A 33 -11.36 -14.06 -3.90
N PRO A 34 -10.25 -14.75 -4.20
CA PRO A 34 -9.27 -14.29 -5.18
C PRO A 34 -9.89 -14.22 -6.59
N SER A 35 -9.64 -13.14 -7.35
CA SER A 35 -10.09 -13.02 -8.74
C SER A 35 -9.45 -14.10 -9.62
N HIS A 36 -10.25 -14.77 -10.47
CA HIS A 36 -9.78 -15.82 -11.37
C HIS A 36 -10.24 -15.67 -12.83
N ALA A 37 -9.27 -15.79 -13.74
CA ALA A 37 -9.27 -16.03 -15.19
C ALA A 37 -10.07 -15.04 -16.05
N SER A 38 -9.38 -14.17 -16.78
CA SER A 38 -9.96 -13.31 -17.82
C SER A 38 -9.60 -13.87 -19.21
N THR A 39 -10.57 -13.97 -20.12
CA THR A 39 -10.34 -14.39 -21.52
C THR A 39 -10.32 -13.17 -22.43
N LEU A 40 -9.26 -12.37 -22.32
CA LEU A 40 -9.08 -11.18 -23.16
C LEU A 40 -8.06 -11.46 -24.28
N PRO A 41 -8.31 -10.97 -25.52
CA PRO A 41 -7.35 -11.08 -26.59
C PRO A 41 -5.98 -10.52 -26.19
N GLY A 42 -4.92 -11.26 -26.49
CA GLY A 42 -3.54 -10.81 -26.25
C GLY A 42 -3.11 -10.76 -24.78
N LEU A 43 -3.95 -11.18 -23.83
CA LEU A 43 -3.54 -11.47 -22.46
C LEU A 43 -2.61 -12.70 -22.47
N ILE A 44 -1.56 -12.69 -21.65
CA ILE A 44 -0.64 -13.82 -21.54
C ILE A 44 -1.41 -15.06 -21.04
N ALA A 45 -1.31 -16.14 -21.80
CA ALA A 45 -2.00 -17.40 -21.49
C ALA A 45 -1.59 -17.92 -20.11
N GLY A 46 -2.57 -18.18 -19.24
CA GLY A 46 -2.35 -18.66 -17.86
C GLY A 46 -2.27 -17.55 -16.80
N TYR A 47 -2.22 -16.27 -17.19
CA TYR A 47 -2.29 -15.16 -16.23
C TYR A 47 -3.73 -14.94 -15.77
N ALA A 48 -4.06 -15.38 -14.56
CA ALA A 48 -5.46 -15.52 -14.11
C ALA A 48 -5.86 -14.65 -12.92
N CYS A 49 -4.92 -14.10 -12.15
CA CYS A 49 -5.21 -13.34 -10.94
C CYS A 49 -4.92 -11.85 -11.15
N PHE A 50 -5.79 -10.98 -10.65
CA PHE A 50 -5.69 -9.53 -10.81
C PHE A 50 -6.09 -8.82 -9.53
N GLY A 51 -5.50 -7.66 -9.27
CA GLY A 51 -5.80 -6.88 -8.08
C GLY A 51 -5.23 -7.47 -6.80
N GLY A 52 -5.56 -6.81 -5.70
CA GLY A 52 -5.26 -7.23 -4.34
C GLY A 52 -5.45 -6.10 -3.34
N LEU A 53 -4.91 -6.27 -2.13
CA LEU A 53 -5.05 -5.36 -1.01
C LEU A 53 -4.14 -4.14 -1.14
N GLN A 54 -2.87 -4.37 -1.44
CA GLN A 54 -1.86 -3.33 -1.56
C GLN A 54 -1.29 -3.36 -2.98
N GLY A 55 -1.31 -2.19 -3.65
CA GLY A 55 -1.11 -2.10 -5.09
C GLY A 55 0.21 -2.69 -5.61
N ASP A 56 1.30 -2.59 -4.84
CA ASP A 56 2.60 -3.09 -5.27
C ASP A 56 2.86 -4.58 -4.93
N THR A 57 2.45 -5.06 -3.75
CA THR A 57 2.62 -6.49 -3.38
C THR A 57 1.63 -7.40 -4.08
N SER A 58 0.43 -6.90 -4.40
CA SER A 58 -0.59 -7.67 -5.13
C SER A 58 -0.12 -8.04 -6.55
N VAL A 59 0.35 -7.06 -7.32
CA VAL A 59 0.89 -7.31 -8.68
C VAL A 59 2.11 -8.22 -8.66
N LEU A 60 2.98 -8.08 -7.65
CA LEU A 60 4.09 -8.99 -7.44
C LEU A 60 3.58 -10.41 -7.18
N THR A 61 2.60 -10.57 -6.31
CA THR A 61 2.00 -11.87 -5.97
C THR A 61 1.41 -12.55 -7.20
N ASN A 62 0.66 -11.82 -8.02
CA ASN A 62 0.04 -12.36 -9.23
C ASN A 62 1.11 -12.78 -10.26
N VAL A 63 2.18 -11.99 -10.41
CA VAL A 63 3.33 -12.37 -11.25
C VAL A 63 4.05 -13.63 -10.73
N LEU A 64 4.23 -13.77 -9.41
CA LEU A 64 4.85 -14.97 -8.81
C LEU A 64 3.95 -16.20 -8.95
N ARG A 65 2.62 -16.05 -8.81
CA ARG A 65 1.63 -17.11 -9.04
C ARG A 65 1.65 -17.59 -10.48
N PHE A 66 1.68 -16.66 -11.44
CA PHE A 66 1.81 -16.96 -12.87
C PHE A 66 3.10 -17.72 -13.17
N ALA A 67 4.23 -17.29 -12.58
CA ALA A 67 5.48 -18.00 -12.70
C ALA A 67 5.49 -19.35 -11.97
N GLY A 68 4.36 -19.72 -11.33
CA GLY A 68 4.06 -20.98 -10.68
C GLY A 68 4.74 -21.15 -9.33
N LEU A 69 5.25 -20.09 -8.71
CA LEU A 69 5.84 -20.19 -7.38
C LEU A 69 4.77 -20.68 -6.40
N ARG A 70 5.15 -21.66 -5.59
CA ARG A 70 4.29 -22.33 -4.62
C ARG A 70 4.98 -22.39 -3.27
N LYS A 71 4.17 -22.50 -2.23
CA LYS A 71 4.59 -22.89 -0.89
C LYS A 71 5.04 -24.36 -0.89
N PRO A 72 5.73 -24.83 0.18
CA PRO A 72 6.18 -26.22 0.29
C PRO A 72 5.08 -27.29 0.14
N ASP A 73 3.82 -26.94 0.43
CA ASP A 73 2.66 -27.83 0.27
C ASP A 73 2.00 -27.78 -1.11
N GLY A 74 2.60 -27.07 -2.06
CA GLY A 74 2.08 -26.93 -3.42
C GLY A 74 0.98 -25.87 -3.58
N ARG A 75 0.51 -25.21 -2.50
CA ARG A 75 -0.45 -24.10 -2.61
C ARG A 75 0.22 -22.85 -3.17
N GLU A 76 -0.56 -21.97 -3.78
CA GLU A 76 -0.09 -20.67 -4.25
C GLU A 76 0.37 -19.77 -3.10
N CYS A 77 1.33 -18.89 -3.37
CA CYS A 77 1.68 -17.82 -2.42
C CYS A 77 0.48 -16.88 -2.23
N SER A 78 0.20 -16.52 -0.99
CA SER A 78 -0.76 -15.47 -0.66
C SER A 78 -0.12 -14.08 -0.81
N GLU A 79 -0.95 -13.04 -0.90
CA GLU A 79 -0.45 -11.66 -0.85
C GLU A 79 0.20 -11.35 0.52
N ALA A 80 -0.34 -11.92 1.61
CA ALA A 80 0.21 -11.78 2.95
C ALA A 80 1.66 -12.28 3.01
N LEU A 81 1.91 -13.50 2.51
CA LEU A 81 3.24 -14.08 2.46
C LEU A 81 4.22 -13.20 1.68
N VAL A 82 3.83 -12.76 0.48
CA VAL A 82 4.68 -11.92 -0.37
C VAL A 82 4.95 -10.56 0.28
N ALA A 83 3.94 -9.92 0.88
CA ALA A 83 4.10 -8.65 1.58
C ALA A 83 5.03 -8.77 2.80
N GLY A 84 4.93 -9.89 3.54
CA GLY A 84 5.87 -10.22 4.62
C GLY A 84 7.31 -10.36 4.10
N LEU A 85 7.51 -11.12 3.01
CA LEU A 85 8.83 -11.33 2.39
C LEU A 85 9.45 -10.03 1.83
N CYS A 86 8.62 -9.06 1.41
CA CYS A 86 9.02 -7.69 1.07
C CYS A 86 9.55 -6.87 2.27
N GLY A 87 9.51 -7.40 3.49
CA GLY A 87 9.93 -6.71 4.71
C GLY A 87 8.77 -6.30 5.62
N GLY A 88 7.52 -6.43 5.14
CA GLY A 88 6.32 -6.27 5.94
C GLY A 88 6.14 -4.85 6.52
N ILE A 89 5.74 -4.82 7.79
CA ILE A 89 5.44 -3.58 8.50
C ILE A 89 6.69 -2.80 8.90
N GLY A 90 6.50 -1.51 9.14
CA GLY A 90 7.51 -0.57 9.61
C GLY A 90 6.83 0.74 10.02
N PHE A 91 7.62 1.78 10.24
CA PHE A 91 7.05 3.10 10.51
C PHE A 91 7.96 4.24 10.05
N LEU A 92 7.37 5.24 9.41
CA LEU A 92 7.94 6.57 9.20
C LEU A 92 6.87 7.63 9.46
N TYR A 93 7.24 8.68 10.20
CA TYR A 93 6.45 9.90 10.39
C TYR A 93 7.25 11.14 9.98
N ALA A 94 6.67 11.98 9.13
CA ALA A 94 7.23 13.27 8.76
C ALA A 94 6.15 14.32 8.49
N VAL A 95 6.45 15.57 8.83
CA VAL A 95 5.64 16.74 8.47
C VAL A 95 6.54 17.72 7.73
N PHE A 96 6.09 18.15 6.55
CA PHE A 96 6.79 19.12 5.71
C PHE A 96 5.95 20.39 5.55
N GLU A 97 6.57 21.55 5.74
CA GLU A 97 5.90 22.85 5.62
C GLU A 97 6.46 23.61 4.42
N TYR A 98 5.56 24.08 3.56
CA TYR A 98 5.89 24.85 2.37
C TYR A 98 5.06 26.12 2.34
N ARG A 99 5.64 27.21 1.87
CA ARG A 99 4.95 28.50 1.80
C ARG A 99 3.71 28.39 0.88
N GLY A 100 2.55 28.81 1.39
CA GLY A 100 1.30 28.82 0.64
C GLY A 100 0.57 27.47 0.56
N MET A 101 1.01 26.45 1.30
CA MET A 101 0.32 25.16 1.40
C MET A 101 0.11 24.77 2.87
N PRO A 102 -1.00 24.08 3.21
CA PRO A 102 -1.13 23.43 4.51
C PRO A 102 0.05 22.46 4.74
N PRO A 103 0.48 22.23 5.99
CA PRO A 103 1.56 21.30 6.26
C PRO A 103 1.23 19.90 5.73
N MET A 104 2.20 19.25 5.11
CA MET A 104 2.04 17.94 4.50
C MET A 104 2.51 16.85 5.45
N LEU A 105 1.56 16.10 6.00
CA LEU A 105 1.81 14.89 6.77
C LEU A 105 2.06 13.69 5.84
N THR A 106 3.10 12.93 6.15
CA THR A 106 3.38 11.61 5.58
C THR A 106 3.57 10.61 6.71
N ILE A 107 2.76 9.55 6.70
CA ILE A 107 2.96 8.35 7.51
C ILE A 107 3.15 7.17 6.56
N ILE A 108 4.11 6.30 6.86
CA ILE A 108 4.32 5.06 6.11
C ILE A 108 4.42 3.95 7.12
N ALA A 109 3.53 2.96 7.02
CA ALA A 109 3.38 1.91 8.02
C ALA A 109 3.96 0.55 7.56
N ARG A 110 4.90 0.61 6.62
CA ARG A 110 5.66 -0.51 6.06
C ARG A 110 7.16 -0.26 6.10
N SER A 111 7.97 -1.30 5.89
CA SER A 111 9.43 -1.24 6.03
C SER A 111 10.13 -0.26 5.09
N ASN A 112 9.51 0.07 3.93
CA ASN A 112 10.11 0.94 2.93
C ASN A 112 9.08 1.86 2.25
N SER A 113 9.44 3.13 2.08
CA SER A 113 8.58 4.12 1.44
C SER A 113 8.54 3.99 -0.08
N MET A 114 9.62 3.52 -0.68
CA MET A 114 9.76 3.43 -2.13
C MET A 114 9.19 2.11 -2.62
N ALA A 115 8.12 2.16 -3.42
CA ALA A 115 7.41 0.97 -3.89
C ALA A 115 8.32 -0.03 -4.63
N ASP A 116 9.22 0.47 -5.48
CA ASP A 116 10.18 -0.37 -6.22
C ASP A 116 11.22 -1.03 -5.31
N ALA A 117 11.72 -0.32 -4.30
CA ALA A 117 12.62 -0.89 -3.31
C ALA A 117 11.92 -1.93 -2.43
N PHE A 118 10.68 -1.65 -2.02
CA PHE A 118 9.86 -2.56 -1.20
C PHE A 118 9.62 -3.91 -1.91
N ILE A 119 9.23 -3.89 -3.19
CA ILE A 119 9.04 -5.14 -3.95
C ILE A 119 10.36 -5.86 -4.26
N ALA A 120 11.47 -5.12 -4.45
CA ALA A 120 12.76 -5.69 -4.78
C ALA A 120 13.29 -6.57 -3.64
N GLU A 121 13.05 -6.16 -2.40
CA GLU A 121 13.36 -6.95 -1.21
C GLU A 121 12.63 -8.30 -1.22
N GLY A 122 11.35 -8.33 -1.60
CA GLY A 122 10.55 -9.55 -1.63
C GLY A 122 10.88 -10.47 -2.79
N LEU A 123 11.21 -9.91 -3.96
CA LEU A 123 11.59 -10.70 -5.14
C LEU A 123 12.77 -11.63 -4.87
N GLY A 124 13.79 -11.17 -4.13
CA GLY A 124 14.90 -12.02 -3.71
C GLY A 124 14.48 -13.12 -2.73
N ARG A 125 13.65 -12.76 -1.73
CA ARG A 125 13.16 -13.68 -0.69
C ARG A 125 12.02 -14.59 -1.13
N CYS A 126 11.51 -14.47 -2.34
CA CYS A 126 10.54 -15.42 -2.90
C CYS A 126 11.21 -16.57 -3.67
N GLY A 127 12.54 -16.63 -3.74
CA GLY A 127 13.23 -17.62 -4.57
C GLY A 127 13.08 -17.37 -6.07
N ALA A 128 12.70 -16.16 -6.45
CA ALA A 128 12.56 -15.73 -7.84
C ALA A 128 13.92 -15.27 -8.41
N GLN A 129 14.27 -15.77 -9.60
CA GLN A 129 15.39 -15.24 -10.37
C GLN A 129 14.89 -14.15 -11.31
N LEU A 130 15.54 -12.98 -11.24
CA LEU A 130 15.08 -11.78 -11.94
C LEU A 130 15.94 -11.49 -13.17
N ASP A 131 15.31 -11.00 -14.22
CA ASP A 131 15.97 -10.18 -15.25
C ASP A 131 15.48 -8.73 -15.09
N THR A 132 16.40 -7.84 -14.74
CA THR A 132 16.13 -6.41 -14.54
C THR A 132 16.76 -5.64 -15.69
N ARG A 133 15.94 -4.85 -16.39
CA ARG A 133 16.38 -3.96 -17.46
C ARG A 133 16.01 -2.53 -17.13
N GLU A 134 16.93 -1.60 -17.39
CA GLU A 134 16.70 -0.17 -17.31
C GLU A 134 16.83 0.43 -18.73
N ALA A 135 16.20 1.59 -18.93
CA ALA A 135 16.29 2.31 -20.20
C ALA A 135 16.20 3.83 -19.96
N SER A 136 16.96 4.60 -20.73
CA SER A 136 16.99 6.06 -20.66
C SER A 136 15.98 6.75 -21.58
N THR A 137 15.32 6.02 -22.49
CA THR A 137 14.34 6.55 -23.45
C THR A 137 13.08 5.71 -23.50
N GLU A 138 11.96 6.34 -23.86
CA GLU A 138 10.66 5.68 -24.04
C GLU A 138 10.74 4.56 -25.10
N GLY A 139 11.37 4.82 -26.24
CA GLY A 139 11.51 3.83 -27.32
C GLY A 139 12.27 2.57 -26.89
N ALA A 140 13.41 2.72 -26.19
CA ALA A 140 14.15 1.57 -25.67
C ALA A 140 13.37 0.82 -24.58
N ALA A 141 12.72 1.56 -23.68
CA ALA A 141 11.87 0.99 -22.63
C ALA A 141 10.71 0.17 -23.20
N MET A 142 10.08 0.65 -24.27
CA MET A 142 9.00 -0.06 -24.96
C MET A 142 9.51 -1.27 -25.73
N LYS A 143 10.68 -1.19 -26.39
CA LYS A 143 11.29 -2.36 -27.04
C LYS A 143 11.54 -3.50 -26.05
N HIS A 144 12.08 -3.19 -24.86
CA HIS A 144 12.28 -4.20 -23.80
C HIS A 144 10.96 -4.82 -23.33
N LEU A 145 9.93 -3.99 -23.14
CA LEU A 145 8.62 -4.46 -22.71
C LEU A 145 7.96 -5.37 -23.74
N LEU A 146 7.89 -4.93 -25.00
CA LEU A 146 7.25 -5.70 -26.06
C LEU A 146 7.96 -7.05 -26.26
N SER A 147 9.30 -7.07 -26.20
CA SER A 147 10.06 -8.31 -26.23
C SER A 147 9.74 -9.27 -25.08
N ALA A 148 9.44 -8.76 -23.88
CA ALA A 148 9.04 -9.59 -22.74
C ALA A 148 7.63 -10.15 -22.94
N LEU A 149 6.67 -9.31 -23.34
CA LEU A 149 5.28 -9.71 -23.58
C LEU A 149 5.17 -10.72 -24.73
N ASP A 150 5.92 -10.54 -25.82
CA ASP A 150 5.97 -11.47 -26.95
C ASP A 150 6.57 -12.82 -26.57
N ALA A 151 7.43 -12.86 -25.55
CA ALA A 151 7.96 -14.08 -24.96
C ALA A 151 7.04 -14.70 -23.90
N GLY A 152 5.81 -14.18 -23.73
CA GLY A 152 4.85 -14.66 -22.73
C GLY A 152 5.25 -14.35 -21.28
N LYS A 153 6.09 -13.33 -21.06
CA LYS A 153 6.58 -12.96 -19.73
C LYS A 153 5.89 -11.70 -19.23
N PRO A 154 5.11 -11.76 -18.12
CA PRO A 154 4.62 -10.55 -17.49
C PRO A 154 5.79 -9.75 -16.92
N ALA A 155 5.65 -8.42 -16.95
CA ALA A 155 6.73 -7.50 -16.63
C ALA A 155 6.28 -6.50 -15.55
N LEU A 156 6.93 -6.53 -14.39
CA LEU A 156 6.77 -5.50 -13.36
C LEU A 156 7.45 -4.22 -13.86
N CYS A 157 6.71 -3.12 -13.86
CA CYS A 157 7.15 -1.82 -14.31
C CYS A 157 6.91 -0.79 -13.21
N THR A 158 7.93 0.02 -12.90
CA THR A 158 7.73 1.22 -12.07
C THR A 158 7.30 2.37 -12.98
N VAL A 159 6.16 2.97 -12.64
CA VAL A 159 5.53 4.08 -13.35
C VAL A 159 5.30 5.25 -12.40
N ASP A 160 4.97 6.41 -12.95
CA ASP A 160 4.38 7.50 -12.19
C ASP A 160 2.85 7.38 -12.19
N MET A 161 2.24 7.18 -11.00
CA MET A 161 0.79 7.03 -10.84
C MET A 161 0.03 8.23 -11.42
N VAL A 162 0.53 9.45 -11.20
CA VAL A 162 -0.12 10.68 -11.68
C VAL A 162 -0.24 10.69 -13.20
N SER A 163 0.75 10.13 -13.90
CA SER A 163 0.80 10.05 -15.35
C SER A 163 -0.02 8.91 -15.95
N LEU A 164 -0.60 8.02 -15.13
CA LEU A 164 -1.55 7.02 -15.61
C LEU A 164 -2.91 7.69 -15.93
N PRO A 165 -3.51 7.40 -17.11
CA PRO A 165 -4.71 8.08 -17.57
C PRO A 165 -5.94 7.82 -16.69
N TYR A 166 -5.90 6.77 -15.87
CA TYR A 166 -6.95 6.40 -14.93
C TYR A 166 -6.77 6.96 -13.51
N SER A 167 -5.64 7.61 -13.19
CA SER A 167 -5.37 8.09 -11.83
C SER A 167 -6.29 9.25 -11.41
N GLY A 168 -6.62 10.14 -12.34
CA GLY A 168 -7.35 11.38 -12.05
C GLY A 168 -6.61 12.33 -11.09
N MET A 169 -5.29 12.16 -10.92
CA MET A 169 -4.47 13.07 -10.10
C MET A 169 -4.05 14.32 -10.89
N PRO A 170 -3.78 15.46 -10.24
CA PRO A 170 -3.36 16.67 -10.96
C PRO A 170 -1.96 16.53 -11.53
N ALA A 171 -1.79 16.96 -12.79
CA ALA A 171 -0.55 16.83 -13.54
C ALA A 171 0.67 17.50 -12.90
N GLN A 172 0.48 18.51 -12.03
CA GLN A 172 1.57 19.16 -11.29
C GLN A 172 2.33 18.21 -10.35
N TRP A 173 1.73 17.07 -9.99
CA TRP A 173 2.34 16.04 -9.15
C TRP A 173 3.11 14.98 -9.96
N ALA A 174 3.13 15.10 -11.29
CA ALA A 174 3.74 14.10 -12.16
C ALA A 174 5.25 13.93 -11.90
N GLY A 175 5.66 12.68 -11.74
CA GLY A 175 7.03 12.25 -11.43
C GLY A 175 7.32 12.11 -9.94
N MET A 176 6.33 12.35 -9.08
CA MET A 176 6.48 12.27 -7.61
C MET A 176 5.72 11.11 -6.96
N SER A 177 4.99 10.30 -7.73
CA SER A 177 4.19 9.20 -7.19
C SER A 177 4.61 7.87 -7.84
N PRO A 178 5.74 7.28 -7.40
CA PRO A 178 6.19 6.00 -7.92
C PRO A 178 5.16 4.92 -7.58
N HIS A 179 4.79 4.13 -8.59
CA HIS A 179 3.83 3.05 -8.48
C HIS A 179 4.30 1.85 -9.28
N VAL A 180 3.97 0.65 -8.82
CA VAL A 180 4.34 -0.60 -9.50
C VAL A 180 3.08 -1.19 -10.10
N VAL A 181 3.16 -1.53 -11.39
CA VAL A 181 2.13 -2.30 -12.11
C VAL A 181 2.78 -3.47 -12.83
N ALA A 182 2.01 -4.49 -13.19
CA ALA A 182 2.49 -5.53 -14.09
C ALA A 182 1.86 -5.38 -15.48
N ALA A 183 2.67 -5.34 -16.53
CA ALA A 183 2.20 -5.51 -17.90
C ALA A 183 2.06 -7.01 -18.19
N VAL A 184 0.85 -7.43 -18.58
CA VAL A 184 0.43 -8.85 -18.59
C VAL A 184 -0.13 -9.30 -19.95
N GLY A 185 0.01 -8.46 -20.97
CA GLY A 185 -0.38 -8.78 -22.33
C GLY A 185 -0.46 -7.54 -23.20
N ARG A 186 -0.68 -7.73 -24.50
CA ARG A 186 -0.91 -6.65 -25.45
C ARG A 186 -1.87 -7.07 -26.55
N HIS A 187 -2.70 -6.14 -27.00
CA HIS A 187 -3.61 -6.33 -28.12
C HIS A 187 -3.76 -5.05 -28.92
N GLY A 188 -3.46 -5.10 -30.23
CA GLY A 188 -3.31 -3.90 -31.05
C GLY A 188 -2.29 -2.94 -30.43
N ASP A 189 -2.68 -1.67 -30.29
CA ASP A 189 -1.87 -0.59 -29.70
C ASP A 189 -2.07 -0.43 -28.18
N SER A 190 -2.64 -1.45 -27.52
CA SER A 190 -2.91 -1.44 -26.09
C SER A 190 -2.13 -2.50 -25.32
N ILE A 191 -1.81 -2.18 -24.07
CA ILE A 191 -1.22 -3.08 -23.07
C ILE A 191 -2.29 -3.39 -22.03
N TRP A 192 -2.32 -4.65 -21.58
CA TRP A 192 -3.06 -5.06 -20.40
C TRP A 192 -2.20 -4.89 -19.16
N LEU A 193 -2.72 -4.18 -18.16
CA LEU A 193 -2.08 -3.99 -16.85
C LEU A 193 -2.83 -4.79 -15.78
N ASP A 194 -2.08 -5.49 -14.95
CA ASP A 194 -2.49 -5.83 -13.58
C ASP A 194 -2.04 -4.70 -12.64
N ASP A 195 -2.99 -4.22 -11.84
CA ASP A 195 -2.85 -3.14 -10.87
C ASP A 195 -3.88 -3.39 -9.75
N ARG A 196 -4.68 -2.40 -9.33
CA ARG A 196 -5.61 -2.55 -8.21
C ARG A 196 -6.94 -3.24 -8.54
N ALA A 197 -7.35 -3.21 -9.80
CA ALA A 197 -8.64 -3.72 -10.24
C ALA A 197 -8.64 -5.26 -10.31
N VAL A 198 -9.79 -5.88 -10.03
CA VAL A 198 -9.99 -7.34 -10.12
C VAL A 198 -10.08 -7.86 -11.57
N GLU A 199 -9.97 -6.96 -12.54
CA GLU A 199 -9.89 -7.23 -13.99
C GLU A 199 -8.73 -6.40 -14.57
N PRO A 200 -8.05 -6.86 -15.63
CA PRO A 200 -6.94 -6.11 -16.21
C PRO A 200 -7.41 -4.78 -16.84
N ILE A 201 -6.53 -3.79 -16.76
CA ILE A 201 -6.74 -2.43 -17.26
C ILE A 201 -6.08 -2.27 -18.63
N ALA A 202 -6.83 -1.83 -19.64
CA ALA A 202 -6.28 -1.44 -20.94
C ALA A 202 -5.68 -0.03 -20.89
N ILE A 203 -4.47 0.13 -21.40
CA ILE A 203 -3.80 1.43 -21.60
C ILE A 203 -3.15 1.46 -22.99
N SER A 204 -3.10 2.62 -23.65
CA SER A 204 -2.34 2.71 -24.90
C SER A 204 -0.84 2.57 -24.67
N MET A 205 -0.11 2.06 -25.67
CA MET A 205 1.36 1.97 -25.59
C MET A 205 2.02 3.33 -25.35
N ALA A 206 1.50 4.40 -25.94
CA ALA A 206 2.01 5.75 -25.78
C ALA A 206 1.81 6.29 -24.36
N GLU A 207 0.61 6.14 -23.79
CA GLU A 207 0.32 6.53 -22.40
C GLU A 207 1.18 5.74 -21.41
N PHE A 208 1.39 4.44 -21.64
CA PHE A 208 2.22 3.62 -20.77
C PHE A 208 3.71 3.98 -20.87
N ALA A 209 4.23 4.24 -22.07
CA ALA A 209 5.59 4.72 -22.28
C ALA A 209 5.83 6.04 -21.55
N HIS A 210 4.87 6.97 -21.66
CA HIS A 210 4.90 8.25 -20.95
C HIS A 210 4.89 8.06 -19.42
N ALA A 211 3.96 7.26 -18.89
CA ALA A 211 3.88 7.05 -17.44
C ALA A 211 5.16 6.44 -16.85
N ARG A 212 5.84 5.56 -17.59
CA ARG A 212 7.16 5.02 -17.21
C ARG A 212 8.26 6.08 -17.23
N SER A 213 8.29 6.95 -18.24
CA SER A 213 9.36 7.93 -18.43
C SER A 213 9.29 9.09 -17.42
N ARG A 214 8.09 9.39 -16.90
CA ARG A 214 7.87 10.46 -15.92
C ARG A 214 8.51 10.18 -14.57
N TYR A 215 8.61 8.92 -14.14
CA TYR A 215 9.38 8.55 -12.95
C TYR A 215 10.87 8.34 -13.27
N ARG A 216 11.59 9.45 -13.46
CA ARG A 216 13.01 9.45 -13.90
C ARG A 216 13.94 8.60 -13.02
N LYS A 217 13.73 8.62 -11.70
CA LYS A 217 14.55 7.84 -10.74
C LYS A 217 14.45 6.33 -10.97
N GLY A 218 13.31 5.87 -11.49
CA GLY A 218 13.08 4.48 -11.84
C GLY A 218 13.72 4.04 -13.15
N LYS A 219 14.27 4.96 -13.97
CA LYS A 219 14.99 4.66 -15.23
C LYS A 219 14.24 3.65 -16.13
N ASN A 220 12.92 3.82 -16.24
CA ASN A 220 12.04 2.90 -16.97
C ASN A 220 12.22 1.40 -16.60
N ARG A 221 12.60 1.11 -15.35
CA ARG A 221 12.92 -0.24 -14.88
C ARG A 221 11.79 -1.22 -15.22
N LEU A 222 12.21 -2.34 -15.78
CA LEU A 222 11.40 -3.48 -16.12
C LEU A 222 12.01 -4.70 -15.44
N VAL A 223 11.21 -5.43 -14.68
CA VAL A 223 11.62 -6.68 -14.03
C VAL A 223 10.75 -7.81 -14.56
N THR A 224 11.39 -8.86 -15.06
CA THR A 224 10.72 -10.11 -15.44
C THR A 224 11.29 -11.27 -14.65
N LEU A 225 10.49 -12.32 -14.48
CA LEU A 225 10.96 -13.56 -13.89
C LEU A 225 11.67 -14.39 -14.95
N ARG A 226 12.93 -14.72 -14.70
CA ARG A 226 13.75 -15.60 -15.54
C ARG A 226 13.58 -17.06 -15.17
N GLY A 227 13.37 -17.34 -13.88
CA GLY A 227 13.29 -18.70 -13.36
C GLY A 227 13.16 -18.69 -11.84
N ARG A 228 13.44 -19.85 -11.25
CA ARG A 228 13.39 -20.04 -9.80
C ARG A 228 14.72 -20.56 -9.29
N THR A 229 15.04 -20.19 -8.06
CA THR A 229 16.18 -20.73 -7.34
C THR A 229 15.85 -22.15 -6.91
N GLN A 230 16.66 -23.12 -7.37
CA GLN A 230 16.55 -24.50 -6.91
C GLN A 230 16.96 -24.59 -5.43
N GLY A 231 16.26 -25.43 -4.66
CA GLY A 231 16.54 -25.60 -3.22
C GLY A 231 16.26 -24.36 -2.38
N PHE A 232 15.40 -23.44 -2.87
CA PHE A 232 15.01 -22.25 -2.12
C PHE A 232 14.35 -22.62 -0.79
N ASP A 233 14.94 -22.16 0.31
CA ASP A 233 14.43 -22.36 1.67
C ASP A 233 13.48 -21.22 2.05
N LEU A 234 12.18 -21.48 1.90
CA LEU A 234 11.14 -20.51 2.26
C LEU A 234 11.11 -20.24 3.77
N ALA A 235 11.41 -21.23 4.62
CA ALA A 235 11.41 -21.04 6.07
C ALA A 235 12.53 -20.08 6.48
N GLN A 236 13.72 -20.24 5.91
CA GLN A 236 14.82 -19.29 6.10
C GLN A 236 14.46 -17.89 5.58
N ALA A 237 13.86 -17.78 4.39
CA ALA A 237 13.45 -16.50 3.83
C ALA A 237 12.41 -15.77 4.70
N VAL A 238 11.48 -16.52 5.33
CA VAL A 238 10.53 -15.98 6.30
C VAL A 238 11.25 -15.42 7.52
N ARG A 239 12.23 -16.15 8.09
CA ARG A 239 13.00 -15.66 9.25
C ARG A 239 13.81 -14.41 8.92
N GLU A 240 14.42 -14.35 7.74
CA GLU A 240 15.14 -13.17 7.26
C GLU A 240 14.23 -11.96 7.05
N ALA A 241 13.02 -12.18 6.53
CA ALA A 241 12.02 -11.13 6.37
C ALA A 241 11.56 -10.58 7.73
N VAL A 242 11.33 -11.45 8.71
CA VAL A 242 11.00 -11.06 10.09
C VAL A 242 12.17 -10.32 10.73
N ALA A 243 13.42 -10.76 10.53
CA ALA A 243 14.61 -10.06 11.01
C ALA A 243 14.66 -8.63 10.47
N LEU A 244 14.30 -8.45 9.19
CA LEU A 244 14.23 -7.13 8.57
C LEU A 244 13.11 -6.27 9.18
N THR A 245 11.92 -6.84 9.41
CA THR A 245 10.85 -6.13 10.12
C THR A 245 11.34 -5.64 11.47
N VAL A 246 11.91 -6.52 12.30
CA VAL A 246 12.48 -6.18 13.62
C VAL A 246 13.52 -5.05 13.48
N LYS A 247 14.45 -5.19 12.54
CA LYS A 247 15.46 -4.15 12.26
C LYS A 247 14.81 -2.80 11.93
N SER A 248 13.76 -2.77 11.11
CA SER A 248 13.10 -1.53 10.69
C SER A 248 12.43 -0.76 11.84
N PHE A 249 12.03 -1.45 12.91
CA PHE A 249 11.47 -0.81 14.11
C PHE A 249 12.55 -0.20 15.03
N HIS A 250 13.78 -0.69 14.96
CA HIS A 250 14.88 -0.27 15.85
C HIS A 250 15.95 0.57 15.16
N GLN A 251 16.08 0.47 13.83
CA GLN A 251 17.17 1.08 13.07
C GLN A 251 16.62 1.89 11.90
N SER A 252 17.00 3.17 11.88
CA SER A 252 16.68 4.03 10.75
C SER A 252 17.58 3.74 9.54
N PRO A 253 17.04 3.67 8.32
CA PRO A 253 17.84 3.61 7.10
C PRO A 253 18.59 4.93 6.83
N VAL A 254 18.16 6.05 7.46
CA VAL A 254 18.77 7.37 7.29
C VAL A 254 19.11 7.97 8.66
N LYS A 255 20.41 7.99 9.01
CA LYS A 255 20.89 8.39 10.35
C LYS A 255 20.39 9.78 10.78
N SER A 256 20.42 10.77 9.88
CA SER A 256 19.98 12.15 10.17
C SER A 256 18.48 12.28 10.49
N PHE A 257 17.68 11.28 10.13
CA PHE A 257 16.23 11.25 10.36
C PHE A 257 15.83 10.14 11.32
N ALA A 258 16.74 9.63 12.16
CA ALA A 258 16.47 8.46 13.01
C ALA A 258 15.22 8.58 13.88
N SER A 259 14.92 9.79 14.39
CA SER A 259 13.72 10.06 15.18
C SER A 259 12.38 9.94 14.42
N ASN A 260 12.42 9.77 13.09
CA ASN A 260 11.22 9.64 12.26
C ASN A 260 10.82 8.18 12.02
N PHE A 261 11.69 7.21 12.28
CA PHE A 261 11.50 5.81 11.88
C PHE A 261 11.23 4.89 13.08
N GLY A 262 10.54 3.78 12.79
CA GLY A 262 10.30 2.71 13.75
C GLY A 262 9.60 3.19 15.02
N PHE A 263 9.99 2.62 16.17
CA PHE A 263 9.42 3.03 17.45
C PHE A 263 9.72 4.49 17.81
N ALA A 264 10.92 5.00 17.46
CA ALA A 264 11.25 6.40 17.69
C ALA A 264 10.30 7.35 16.93
N GLY A 265 9.95 6.99 15.69
CA GLY A 265 8.95 7.70 14.90
C GLY A 265 7.54 7.65 15.49
N LEU A 266 7.11 6.47 15.95
CA LEU A 266 5.82 6.28 16.61
C LEU A 266 5.71 7.14 17.88
N GLU A 267 6.72 7.07 18.75
CA GLU A 267 6.78 7.83 20.01
C GLU A 267 6.87 9.33 19.75
N LYS A 268 7.62 9.73 18.73
CA LYS A 268 7.66 11.13 18.28
C LYS A 268 6.27 11.60 17.84
N TRP A 269 5.56 10.82 17.02
CA TRP A 269 4.21 11.18 16.59
C TRP A 269 3.26 11.25 17.78
N GLN A 270 3.28 10.26 18.66
CA GLN A 270 2.48 10.22 19.88
C GLN A 270 2.66 11.47 20.74
N ARG A 271 3.91 11.86 21.00
CA ARG A 271 4.22 13.08 21.75
C ARG A 271 3.70 14.31 21.02
N LEU A 272 4.00 14.45 19.72
CA LEU A 272 3.66 15.65 18.95
C LEU A 272 2.15 15.85 18.80
N LEU A 273 1.33 14.80 18.88
CA LEU A 273 -0.13 14.93 18.89
C LEU A 273 -0.64 15.87 20.00
N THR A 274 0.03 15.91 21.15
CA THR A 274 -0.45 16.65 22.33
C THR A 274 0.51 17.75 22.80
N ASP A 275 1.70 17.85 22.23
CA ASP A 275 2.72 18.82 22.65
C ASP A 275 2.36 20.25 22.22
N LYS A 276 1.93 21.06 23.18
CA LYS A 276 1.59 22.49 22.97
C LYS A 276 2.81 23.40 22.92
N ARG A 277 4.01 22.90 23.25
CA ARG A 277 5.24 23.71 23.36
C ARG A 277 6.13 23.53 22.14
N ASP A 278 6.24 22.31 21.63
CA ASP A 278 7.02 22.00 20.43
C ASP A 278 6.44 22.74 19.20
N PRO A 279 7.25 23.52 18.44
CA PRO A 279 6.81 24.15 17.19
C PRO A 279 6.22 23.16 16.16
N LYS A 280 6.60 21.89 16.21
CA LYS A 280 6.09 20.81 15.34
C LYS A 280 4.94 20.02 15.97
N GLY A 281 4.48 20.41 17.16
CA GLY A 281 3.31 19.82 17.81
C GLY A 281 2.05 20.07 17.01
N TRP A 282 1.18 19.07 16.91
CA TRP A 282 -0.10 19.15 16.20
C TRP A 282 -1.00 20.29 16.69
N PRO A 283 -1.04 20.65 17.99
CA PRO A 283 -1.75 21.84 18.45
C PRO A 283 -1.26 23.16 17.83
N LYS A 284 -0.09 23.17 17.17
CA LYS A 284 0.44 24.32 16.42
C LYS A 284 0.35 24.14 14.92
N VAL A 285 0.89 23.05 14.38
CA VAL A 285 0.98 22.86 12.92
C VAL A 285 -0.35 22.42 12.29
N PHE A 286 -1.21 21.78 13.08
CA PHE A 286 -2.54 21.33 12.67
C PHE A 286 -3.60 21.90 13.63
N ALA A 287 -3.47 23.18 13.99
CA ALA A 287 -4.19 23.76 15.12
C ALA A 287 -5.72 23.69 15.01
N SER A 288 -6.28 24.00 13.85
CA SER A 288 -7.74 24.09 13.62
C SER A 288 -8.06 24.11 12.13
N GLY A 289 -9.36 24.08 11.77
CA GLY A 289 -9.86 24.37 10.43
C GLY A 289 -9.14 23.62 9.31
N ARG A 290 -8.66 24.36 8.31
CA ARG A 290 -7.93 23.84 7.15
C ARG A 290 -6.71 22.99 7.53
N GLU A 291 -5.94 23.42 8.51
CA GLU A 291 -4.73 22.73 8.95
C GLU A 291 -5.07 21.43 9.69
N ALA A 292 -6.06 21.46 10.59
CA ALA A 292 -6.53 20.24 11.27
C ALA A 292 -7.08 19.21 10.28
N LEU A 293 -7.87 19.66 9.29
CA LEU A 293 -8.35 18.83 8.19
C LEU A 293 -7.20 18.19 7.42
N ALA A 294 -6.14 18.95 7.11
CA ALA A 294 -4.97 18.46 6.40
C ALA A 294 -4.26 17.34 7.19
N GLY A 295 -4.01 17.54 8.48
CA GLY A 295 -3.38 16.53 9.35
C GLY A 295 -4.22 15.27 9.49
N LEU A 296 -5.49 15.41 9.88
CA LEU A 296 -6.42 14.29 10.10
C LEU A 296 -6.70 13.51 8.81
N GLY A 297 -7.01 14.20 7.72
CA GLY A 297 -7.30 13.59 6.43
C GLY A 297 -6.09 12.83 5.87
N ARG A 298 -4.88 13.37 6.02
CA ARG A 298 -3.65 12.69 5.62
C ARG A 298 -3.32 11.49 6.50
N ALA A 299 -3.56 11.57 7.82
CA ALA A 299 -3.37 10.43 8.70
C ALA A 299 -4.30 9.27 8.30
N TYR A 300 -5.57 9.55 8.02
CA TYR A 300 -6.52 8.56 7.52
C TYR A 300 -6.05 7.95 6.19
N GLU A 301 -5.69 8.78 5.20
CA GLU A 301 -5.23 8.34 3.88
C GLU A 301 -3.96 7.47 3.96
N CYS A 302 -2.97 7.85 4.76
CA CYS A 302 -1.74 7.08 4.94
C CYS A 302 -1.95 5.72 5.61
N LEU A 303 -2.87 5.64 6.56
CA LEU A 303 -3.07 4.45 7.38
C LEU A 303 -4.08 3.46 6.75
N GLN A 304 -4.88 3.91 5.79
CA GLN A 304 -5.90 3.07 5.14
C GLN A 304 -5.63 2.79 3.65
N HIS A 305 -4.89 3.66 2.95
CA HIS A 305 -4.83 3.62 1.47
C HIS A 305 -3.43 3.80 0.88
N GLU A 306 -2.67 4.79 1.34
CA GLU A 306 -1.44 5.21 0.67
C GLU A 306 -0.23 4.41 1.13
N TYR A 307 0.39 3.69 0.19
CA TYR A 307 1.54 2.78 0.39
C TYR A 307 1.29 1.58 1.32
N THR A 308 0.35 1.67 2.24
CA THR A 308 0.08 0.64 3.24
C THR A 308 -1.32 0.08 3.02
N GLY A 309 -1.46 -1.25 3.18
CA GLY A 309 -2.78 -1.85 3.28
C GLY A 309 -3.60 -1.30 4.47
N PRO A 310 -4.91 -1.59 4.54
CA PRO A 310 -5.80 -1.09 5.59
C PRO A 310 -5.32 -1.41 7.01
N ALA A 311 -5.74 -0.60 7.97
CA ALA A 311 -5.33 -0.66 9.37
C ALA A 311 -3.80 -0.72 9.53
N ALA A 312 -3.11 0.18 8.81
CA ALA A 312 -1.66 0.29 8.79
C ALA A 312 -0.95 -1.03 8.39
N GLY A 313 -1.60 -1.89 7.61
CA GLY A 313 -1.07 -3.16 7.11
C GLY A 313 -0.92 -4.27 8.17
N ARG A 314 -1.37 -4.03 9.41
CA ARG A 314 -1.24 -4.99 10.51
C ARG A 314 -2.03 -6.29 10.30
N PRO A 315 -3.27 -6.27 9.77
CA PRO A 315 -3.98 -7.49 9.44
C PRO A 315 -3.23 -8.35 8.41
N LEU A 316 -2.67 -7.72 7.37
CA LEU A 316 -1.89 -8.42 6.35
C LEU A 316 -0.63 -9.07 6.93
N TYR A 317 0.07 -8.35 7.82
CA TYR A 317 1.24 -8.88 8.51
C TYR A 317 0.90 -9.99 9.50
N ALA A 318 -0.26 -9.92 10.17
CA ALA A 318 -0.72 -10.99 11.02
C ALA A 318 -1.01 -12.29 10.22
N GLU A 319 -1.63 -12.19 9.05
CA GLU A 319 -1.82 -13.35 8.18
C GLU A 319 -0.49 -13.92 7.67
N PHE A 320 0.49 -13.06 7.37
CA PHE A 320 1.86 -13.50 7.09
C PHE A 320 2.45 -14.32 8.22
N LEU A 321 2.36 -13.85 9.47
CA LEU A 321 2.90 -14.56 10.63
C LEU A 321 2.13 -15.86 10.92
N ALA A 322 0.83 -15.91 10.66
CA ALA A 322 0.06 -17.14 10.75
C ALA A 322 0.54 -18.18 9.72
N GLU A 323 0.83 -17.77 8.49
CA GLU A 323 1.45 -18.64 7.49
C GLU A 323 2.90 -19.00 7.85
N ALA A 324 3.67 -18.07 8.42
CA ALA A 324 5.03 -18.30 8.89
C ALA A 324 5.10 -19.44 9.92
N ALA A 325 4.13 -19.52 10.83
CA ALA A 325 4.05 -20.61 11.81
C ALA A 325 3.99 -21.98 11.13
N TRP A 326 3.18 -22.10 10.08
CA TRP A 326 3.06 -23.34 9.31
C TRP A 326 4.31 -23.61 8.46
N ILE A 327 4.86 -22.60 7.78
CA ILE A 327 6.04 -22.72 6.91
C ILE A 327 7.28 -23.15 7.72
N THR A 328 7.45 -22.59 8.91
CA THR A 328 8.65 -22.80 9.74
C THR A 328 8.48 -23.93 10.77
N GLY A 329 7.25 -24.38 11.01
CA GLY A 329 6.90 -25.31 12.10
C GLY A 329 6.96 -24.68 13.50
N ASP A 330 7.12 -23.36 13.62
CA ASP A 330 7.28 -22.65 14.89
C ASP A 330 5.99 -21.90 15.27
N ASN A 331 5.17 -22.51 16.12
CA ASN A 331 3.86 -21.97 16.53
C ASN A 331 3.94 -20.60 17.23
N ARG A 332 5.11 -20.18 17.72
CA ARG A 332 5.29 -18.85 18.31
C ARG A 332 5.00 -17.73 17.30
N PHE A 333 5.18 -17.96 16.00
CA PHE A 333 4.75 -17.00 14.98
C PHE A 333 3.23 -16.78 14.99
N ALA A 334 2.42 -17.81 15.23
CA ALA A 334 0.97 -17.68 15.30
C ALA A 334 0.52 -16.92 16.57
N GLU A 335 1.25 -17.04 17.68
CA GLU A 335 1.02 -16.25 18.89
C GLU A 335 1.27 -14.76 18.63
N VAL A 336 2.39 -14.43 17.97
CA VAL A 336 2.70 -13.06 17.58
C VAL A 336 1.71 -12.53 16.53
N ALA A 337 1.23 -13.38 15.63
CA ALA A 337 0.18 -13.03 14.68
C ALA A 337 -1.07 -12.48 15.39
N GLN A 338 -1.50 -13.10 16.51
CA GLN A 338 -2.64 -12.60 17.29
C GLN A 338 -2.39 -11.20 17.86
N LYS A 339 -1.17 -10.90 18.32
CA LYS A 339 -0.81 -9.55 18.78
C LYS A 339 -0.91 -8.52 17.64
N PHE A 340 -0.49 -8.87 16.42
CA PHE A 340 -0.66 -7.97 15.28
C PHE A 340 -2.10 -7.87 14.77
N ARG A 341 -2.93 -8.92 14.89
CA ARG A 341 -4.39 -8.79 14.66
C ARG A 341 -4.99 -7.79 15.64
N ALA A 342 -4.67 -7.91 16.93
CA ALA A 342 -5.11 -6.96 17.95
C ALA A 342 -4.58 -5.54 17.70
N SER A 343 -3.33 -5.39 17.24
CA SER A 343 -2.80 -4.09 16.82
C SER A 343 -3.57 -3.51 15.63
N GLY A 344 -3.93 -4.35 14.65
CA GLY A 344 -4.79 -3.96 13.53
C GLY A 344 -6.12 -3.38 13.98
N VAL A 345 -6.77 -3.99 14.99
CA VAL A 345 -8.01 -3.44 15.57
C VAL A 345 -7.79 -2.07 16.21
N LEU A 346 -6.65 -1.85 16.88
CA LEU A 346 -6.32 -0.54 17.46
C LEU A 346 -6.03 0.51 16.38
N TRP A 347 -5.30 0.16 15.32
CA TRP A 347 -5.06 1.04 14.17
C TRP A 347 -6.35 1.41 13.45
N ASP A 348 -7.23 0.44 13.22
CA ASP A 348 -8.53 0.69 12.62
C ASP A 348 -9.36 1.63 13.50
N GLY A 349 -9.44 1.35 14.81
CA GLY A 349 -10.12 2.22 15.78
C GLY A 349 -9.60 3.66 15.80
N LEU A 350 -8.28 3.86 15.67
CA LEU A 350 -7.68 5.19 15.52
C LEU A 350 -8.19 5.89 14.26
N THR A 351 -8.23 5.21 13.12
CA THR A 351 -8.71 5.80 11.86
C THR A 351 -10.23 6.01 11.85
N GLU A 352 -11.00 5.12 12.49
CA GLU A 352 -12.44 5.26 12.66
C GLU A 352 -12.79 6.45 13.55
N ARG A 353 -11.95 6.79 14.53
CA ARG A 353 -12.09 8.02 15.30
C ARG A 353 -11.97 9.27 14.41
N ILE A 354 -11.03 9.28 13.48
CA ILE A 354 -10.88 10.37 12.50
C ILE A 354 -12.13 10.43 11.60
N ARG A 355 -12.56 9.27 11.09
CA ARG A 355 -13.72 9.13 10.20
C ARG A 355 -15.03 9.59 10.85
N HIS A 356 -15.17 9.39 12.15
CA HIS A 356 -16.34 9.80 12.94
C HIS A 356 -16.17 11.17 13.60
N CYS A 357 -15.14 11.94 13.25
CA CYS A 357 -14.96 13.32 13.72
C CYS A 357 -16.26 14.12 13.54
N PRO A 358 -16.76 14.86 14.54
CA PRO A 358 -18.03 15.60 14.43
C PRO A 358 -18.08 16.62 13.29
N ASP A 359 -16.92 17.15 12.85
CA ASP A 359 -16.84 18.11 11.76
C ASP A 359 -17.13 17.47 10.39
N ALA A 360 -18.09 18.04 9.67
CA ALA A 360 -18.56 17.49 8.40
C ALA A 360 -17.47 17.46 7.31
N ALA A 361 -16.55 18.44 7.28
CA ALA A 361 -15.49 18.48 6.28
C ALA A 361 -14.46 17.37 6.52
N VAL A 362 -14.15 17.06 7.79
CA VAL A 362 -13.27 15.93 8.15
C VAL A 362 -13.90 14.60 7.74
N LYS A 363 -15.18 14.37 8.06
CA LYS A 363 -15.89 13.15 7.61
C LYS A 363 -15.86 13.03 6.08
N ARG A 364 -16.19 14.12 5.39
CA ARG A 364 -16.23 14.16 3.94
C ARG A 364 -14.86 13.91 3.32
N ARG A 365 -13.77 14.38 3.93
CA ARG A 365 -12.40 14.10 3.49
C ARG A 365 -12.07 12.61 3.55
N CYS A 366 -12.48 11.90 4.61
CA CYS A 366 -12.33 10.45 4.71
C CYS A 366 -13.18 9.74 3.63
N GLU A 367 -14.44 10.13 3.46
CA GLU A 367 -15.33 9.56 2.45
C GLU A 367 -14.79 9.72 1.02
N ILE A 368 -14.31 10.92 0.65
CA ILE A 368 -13.70 11.15 -0.66
C ILE A 368 -12.52 10.21 -0.89
N THR A 369 -11.73 9.94 0.16
CA THR A 369 -10.58 9.03 0.08
C THR A 369 -11.04 7.60 -0.21
N ASP A 370 -12.07 7.13 0.48
CA ASP A 370 -12.69 5.81 0.25
C ASP A 370 -13.33 5.69 -1.15
N ILE A 371 -14.11 6.69 -1.56
CA ILE A 371 -14.77 6.72 -2.88
C ILE A 371 -13.70 6.71 -3.99
N ARG A 372 -12.61 7.46 -3.82
CA ARG A 372 -11.52 7.49 -4.78
C ARG A 372 -10.87 6.11 -4.92
N ALA A 373 -10.60 5.41 -3.82
CA ALA A 373 -10.08 4.05 -3.86
C ALA A 373 -11.04 3.09 -4.57
N GLU A 374 -12.34 3.15 -4.26
CA GLU A 374 -13.35 2.34 -4.93
C GLU A 374 -13.43 2.60 -6.43
N LEU A 375 -13.36 3.87 -6.84
CA LEU A 375 -13.35 4.23 -8.25
C LEU A 375 -12.12 3.71 -8.96
N LEU A 376 -10.93 3.77 -8.34
CA LEU A 376 -9.70 3.21 -8.89
C LEU A 376 -9.79 1.68 -9.02
N ASP A 377 -10.35 0.98 -8.03
CA ASP A 377 -10.54 -0.47 -8.04
C ASP A 377 -11.63 -0.90 -9.07
N ALA A 378 -12.56 0.00 -9.37
CA ALA A 378 -13.59 -0.15 -10.39
C ALA A 378 -13.18 0.38 -11.78
N GLN A 379 -12.02 1.03 -11.91
CA GLN A 379 -11.62 1.74 -13.13
C GLN A 379 -11.18 0.75 -14.20
N ARG A 380 -11.41 1.13 -15.47
CA ARG A 380 -10.83 0.46 -16.64
C ARG A 380 -9.71 1.34 -17.19
N SER A 381 -9.91 2.02 -18.32
CA SER A 381 -8.81 2.66 -19.06
C SER A 381 -8.57 4.15 -18.79
N LYS A 382 -9.58 4.91 -18.33
CA LYS A 382 -9.47 6.38 -18.17
C LYS A 382 -10.13 6.87 -16.90
N ALA A 383 -9.66 7.97 -16.33
CA ALA A 383 -10.24 8.56 -15.15
C ALA A 383 -11.64 9.07 -15.47
N THR A 384 -12.58 8.89 -14.55
CA THR A 384 -13.91 9.48 -14.68
C THR A 384 -13.85 10.98 -14.37
N PRO A 385 -14.73 11.82 -14.97
CA PRO A 385 -14.90 13.20 -14.52
C PRO A 385 -15.14 13.30 -13.02
N HIS A 386 -15.79 12.28 -12.44
CA HIS A 386 -16.02 12.16 -11.01
C HIS A 386 -14.72 12.06 -10.19
N LEU A 387 -13.72 11.27 -10.62
CA LEU A 387 -12.41 11.20 -9.96
C LEU A 387 -11.71 12.56 -9.89
N LYS A 388 -11.83 13.38 -10.94
CA LYS A 388 -11.27 14.72 -10.99
C LYS A 388 -12.04 15.68 -10.07
N ALA A 389 -13.37 15.65 -10.14
CA ALA A 389 -14.23 16.48 -9.28
C ALA A 389 -14.00 16.21 -7.78
N LEU A 390 -13.76 14.95 -7.40
CA LEU A 390 -13.41 14.58 -6.02
C LEU A 390 -12.09 15.21 -5.56
N PHE A 391 -11.12 15.42 -6.46
CA PHE A 391 -9.89 16.11 -6.11
C PHE A 391 -10.14 17.60 -5.83
N ASP A 392 -10.94 18.25 -6.68
CA ASP A 392 -11.28 19.67 -6.52
C ASP A 392 -12.09 19.88 -5.23
N GLU A 393 -13.12 19.06 -4.99
CA GLU A 393 -13.91 19.05 -3.75
C GLU A 393 -13.01 18.91 -2.51
N ARG A 394 -12.06 17.98 -2.56
CA ARG A 394 -11.09 17.74 -1.48
C ARG A 394 -10.26 18.98 -1.13
N MET A 395 -9.96 19.84 -2.10
CA MET A 395 -9.21 21.08 -1.86
C MET A 395 -10.08 22.17 -1.24
N GLU A 396 -11.37 22.21 -1.58
CA GLU A 396 -12.34 23.17 -1.05
C GLU A 396 -12.79 22.88 0.38
N LEU A 397 -12.79 21.60 0.81
CA LEU A 397 -13.13 21.22 2.19
C LEU A 397 -12.34 21.99 3.27
N GLY A 398 -11.13 22.45 2.94
CA GLY A 398 -10.34 23.29 3.85
C GLY A 398 -11.01 24.62 4.19
N ASN A 399 -11.83 25.16 3.30
CA ASN A 399 -12.63 26.37 3.53
C ASN A 399 -13.89 26.10 4.38
N GLU A 400 -14.34 24.84 4.43
CA GLU A 400 -15.58 24.43 5.10
C GLU A 400 -15.37 23.88 6.50
N CYS A 401 -14.14 23.43 6.81
CA CYS A 401 -13.80 22.84 8.10
C CYS A 401 -13.94 23.86 9.25
N LYS A 402 -14.78 23.52 10.23
CA LYS A 402 -15.10 24.34 11.41
C LYS A 402 -14.51 23.76 12.70
N LEU A 403 -13.67 22.73 12.61
CA LEU A 403 -13.02 22.13 13.76
C LEU A 403 -12.12 23.16 14.45
N ASP A 404 -12.51 23.61 15.63
CA ASP A 404 -11.72 24.55 16.42
C ASP A 404 -10.54 23.87 17.13
N ALA A 405 -9.69 24.69 17.76
CA ALA A 405 -8.49 24.17 18.42
C ALA A 405 -8.78 23.29 19.64
N ALA A 406 -9.92 23.48 20.31
CA ALA A 406 -10.31 22.65 21.45
C ALA A 406 -10.75 21.26 20.99
N GLY A 407 -11.66 21.19 20.01
CA GLY A 407 -12.13 19.95 19.41
C GLY A 407 -11.02 19.18 18.69
N ALA A 408 -10.13 19.89 17.98
CA ALA A 408 -8.92 19.27 17.40
C ALA A 408 -8.02 18.69 18.50
N GLY A 409 -7.79 19.44 19.58
CA GLY A 409 -6.98 18.99 20.71
C GLY A 409 -7.51 17.74 21.42
N GLU A 410 -8.83 17.66 21.64
CA GLU A 410 -9.48 16.47 22.21
C GLU A 410 -9.30 15.24 21.31
N LEU A 411 -9.49 15.42 19.99
CA LEU A 411 -9.28 14.35 19.02
C LEU A 411 -7.82 13.89 18.99
N TYR A 412 -6.86 14.82 19.02
CA TYR A 412 -5.43 14.48 19.04
C TYR A 412 -5.02 13.76 20.32
N ALA A 413 -5.57 14.15 21.47
CA ALA A 413 -5.33 13.45 22.74
C ALA A 413 -5.85 12.01 22.70
N ALA A 414 -7.04 11.79 22.13
CA ALA A 414 -7.59 10.46 21.96
C ALA A 414 -6.76 9.60 21.00
N ILE A 415 -6.32 10.15 19.86
CA ILE A 415 -5.40 9.49 18.92
C ILE A 415 -4.07 9.14 19.60
N ALA A 416 -3.53 10.04 20.44
CA ALA A 416 -2.30 9.78 21.18
C ALA A 416 -2.45 8.64 22.20
N GLY A 417 -3.63 8.51 22.82
CA GLY A 417 -3.99 7.38 23.68
C GLY A 417 -4.07 6.06 22.91
N ASP A 418 -4.70 6.06 21.75
CA ASP A 418 -4.77 4.89 20.85
C ASP A 418 -3.36 4.46 20.42
N LEU A 419 -2.53 5.42 20.02
CA LEU A 419 -1.14 5.20 19.61
C LEU A 419 -0.27 4.66 20.75
N GLY A 420 -0.50 5.09 21.99
CA GLY A 420 0.20 4.55 23.16
C GLY A 420 -0.08 3.06 23.38
N ARG A 421 -1.34 2.64 23.21
CA ARG A 421 -1.73 1.22 23.29
C ARG A 421 -1.10 0.41 22.16
N ILE A 422 -1.09 0.96 20.94
CA ILE A 422 -0.43 0.36 19.78
C ILE A 422 1.07 0.17 20.05
N ILE A 423 1.77 1.22 20.51
CA ILE A 423 3.21 1.17 20.79
C ILE A 423 3.52 0.09 21.83
N GLY A 424 2.76 0.04 22.93
CA GLY A 424 2.95 -0.97 23.98
C GLY A 424 2.83 -2.40 23.43
N LEU A 425 1.73 -2.68 22.70
CA LEU A 425 1.47 -3.99 22.13
C LEU A 425 2.50 -4.39 21.05
N GLU A 426 2.85 -3.46 20.16
CA GLU A 426 3.81 -3.72 19.09
C GLU A 426 5.24 -3.90 19.62
N ARG A 427 5.63 -3.21 20.70
CA ARG A 427 6.94 -3.43 21.35
C ARG A 427 7.07 -4.85 21.87
N GLU A 428 6.05 -5.37 22.55
CA GLU A 428 6.05 -6.77 22.99
C GLU A 428 6.13 -7.74 21.80
N ALA A 429 5.31 -7.50 20.77
CA ALA A 429 5.26 -8.37 19.59
C ALA A 429 6.60 -8.38 18.83
N VAL A 430 7.24 -7.22 18.64
CA VAL A 430 8.53 -7.10 17.94
C VAL A 430 9.66 -7.75 18.73
N GLU A 431 9.67 -7.64 20.06
CA GLU A 431 10.68 -8.34 20.88
C GLU A 431 10.51 -9.87 20.78
N GLN A 432 9.28 -10.37 20.73
CA GLN A 432 9.03 -11.78 20.45
C GLN A 432 9.55 -12.18 19.07
N LEU A 433 9.26 -11.41 18.02
CA LEU A 433 9.80 -11.65 16.66
C LEU A 433 11.33 -11.70 16.63
N ARG A 434 12.01 -10.86 17.43
CA ARG A 434 13.47 -10.84 17.51
C ARG A 434 14.02 -12.22 17.88
N THR A 435 13.40 -12.89 18.85
CA THR A 435 13.78 -14.25 19.26
C THR A 435 13.52 -15.31 18.18
N LEU A 436 12.54 -15.09 17.29
CA LEU A 436 12.19 -16.02 16.21
C LEU A 436 13.08 -15.86 14.97
N SER A 437 13.65 -14.67 14.80
CA SER A 437 14.48 -14.30 13.64
C SER A 437 15.97 -14.66 13.78
N SER A 438 16.41 -15.06 14.97
CA SER A 438 17.83 -15.35 15.28
C SER A 438 18.17 -16.85 15.34
N ASN A 439 17.17 -17.72 15.11
CA ASN A 439 17.31 -19.18 15.00
C ASN A 439 17.31 -19.58 13.54
#